data_AF-A0A9P4KDP5-F1
#
_entry.id   AF-A0A9P4KDP5-F1
#
_cell.length_a   1.000
_cell.length_b   1.000
_cell.length_c   1.000
_cell.angle_alpha   90.00
_cell.angle_beta   90.00
_cell.angle_gamma   90.00
#
_symmetry.space_group_name_H-M   'P 1'
#
loop_
_entity.id
_entity.type
_entity.pdbx_description
1 polymer ?
#
loop_
_entity_poly.entity_id
_entity_poly.type
_entity_poly.pdbx_seq_one_letter_code
_entity_poly.pdbx_strand_id
1 'polypeptide(L)'
;MIRKAILLALPDVPSRTISIGLLQEHNSQEELAGEGYGTWGYRCSDGSMLAGNNIVGSGPTYGAGKRVGMEINLKRTAWYSLDGNRVGNMLEDVLGQLYPAVSI
;
A
#
# COMPACT_ATOMS: atom_id res chain seq x y z
N MET A 1 -0.95 17.28 11.76
CA MET A 1 -0.39 16.15 10.99
C MET A 1 -1.08 14.89 11.47
N ILE A 2 -1.96 14.29 10.66
CA ILE A 2 -2.70 13.09 11.05
C ILE A 2 -1.85 11.88 10.62
N ARG A 3 -1.32 11.12 11.58
CA ARG A 3 -0.62 9.87 11.32
C ARG A 3 -1.59 8.72 11.57
N LYS A 4 -2.12 8.10 10.51
CA LYS A 4 -2.84 6.83 10.62
C LYS A 4 -1.93 5.75 10.07
N ALA A 5 -1.34 4.95 10.96
CA ALA A 5 -0.57 3.77 10.58
C ALA A 5 -1.45 2.54 10.74
N ILE A 6 -1.55 1.73 9.68
CA ILE A 6 -2.20 0.42 9.73
C ILE A 6 -1.10 -0.57 10.13
N LEU A 7 -1.16 -1.11 11.35
CA LEU A 7 -0.21 -2.11 11.82
C LEU A 7 -0.81 -3.50 11.60
N LEU A 8 -0.14 -4.34 10.82
CA LEU A 8 -0.53 -5.74 10.65
C LEU A 8 0.66 -6.66 10.89
N ALA A 9 0.45 -7.66 11.75
CA ALA A 9 1.34 -8.81 11.87
C ALA A 9 0.87 -9.87 10.87
N LEU A 10 1.66 -10.11 9.83
CA LEU A 10 1.31 -11.05 8.76
C LEU A 10 1.87 -12.45 9.07
N PRO A 11 1.13 -13.55 8.85
CA PRO A 11 1.66 -14.90 8.94
C PRO A 11 2.57 -15.22 7.75
N ASP A 12 3.48 -16.18 7.94
CA ASP A 12 4.42 -16.65 6.90
C ASP A 12 3.66 -17.57 5.92
N VAL A 13 3.33 -17.09 4.72
CA VAL A 13 2.61 -17.86 3.70
C VAL A 13 3.38 -17.80 2.36
N PRO A 14 3.97 -18.90 1.86
CA PRO A 14 4.91 -18.87 0.73
C PRO A 14 4.30 -18.58 -0.65
N SER A 15 2.98 -18.44 -0.78
CA SER A 15 2.30 -18.26 -2.08
C SER A 15 1.17 -17.23 -2.11
N ARG A 16 0.88 -16.57 -0.98
CA ARG A 16 -0.13 -15.52 -0.93
C ARG A 16 0.53 -14.16 -0.92
N THR A 17 0.19 -13.38 -1.93
CA THR A 17 0.67 -12.02 -2.08
C THR A 17 -0.20 -11.11 -1.24
N ILE A 18 0.42 -10.42 -0.29
CA ILE A 18 -0.26 -9.41 0.51
C ILE A 18 0.03 -8.04 -0.12
N SER A 19 -0.99 -7.20 -0.23
CA SER A 19 -0.83 -5.80 -0.64
C SER A 19 -1.49 -4.88 0.39
N ILE A 20 -0.76 -3.83 0.78
CA ILE A 20 -1.20 -2.81 1.74
C ILE A 20 -1.36 -1.49 1.01
N GLY A 21 -2.48 -0.79 1.17
CA GLY A 21 -2.61 0.55 0.60
C GLY A 21 -3.98 1.20 0.78
N LEU A 22 -4.49 1.82 -0.28
CA LEU A 22 -5.70 2.63 -0.29
C LEU A 22 -6.61 2.27 -1.47
N LEU A 23 -7.92 2.27 -1.22
CA LEU A 23 -8.96 2.13 -2.24
C LEU A 23 -9.94 3.31 -2.17
N GLN A 24 -10.54 3.66 -3.30
CA GLN A 24 -11.72 4.52 -3.34
C GLN A 24 -13.00 3.70 -3.06
N GLU A 25 -14.07 4.40 -2.66
CA GLU A 25 -15.36 3.84 -2.23
C GLU A 25 -16.03 2.90 -3.24
N HIS A 26 -15.72 3.05 -4.53
CA HIS A 26 -16.36 2.31 -5.61
C HIS A 26 -15.53 1.14 -6.13
N ASN A 27 -14.32 0.93 -5.58
CA ASN A 27 -13.44 -0.13 -6.06
C ASN A 27 -13.95 -1.52 -5.67
N SER A 28 -13.67 -2.50 -6.54
CA SER A 28 -13.89 -3.91 -6.25
C SER A 28 -13.03 -4.36 -5.06
N GLN A 29 -13.56 -5.27 -4.25
CA GLN A 29 -12.81 -5.94 -3.17
C GLN A 29 -12.23 -7.29 -3.61
N GLU A 30 -12.40 -7.65 -4.89
CA GLU A 30 -11.90 -8.90 -5.47
C GLU A 30 -10.47 -8.77 -6.01
N GLU A 31 -9.92 -7.56 -6.10
CA GLU A 31 -8.58 -7.25 -6.61
C GLU A 31 -7.63 -6.88 -5.47
N LEU A 32 -6.31 -7.01 -5.70
CA LEU A 32 -5.34 -6.57 -4.71
C LEU A 32 -5.29 -5.03 -4.64
N ALA A 33 -4.97 -4.47 -3.46
CA ALA A 33 -4.71 -3.04 -3.36
C ALA A 33 -3.60 -2.63 -4.36
N GLY A 34 -3.85 -1.57 -5.12
CA GLY A 34 -2.98 -1.12 -6.21
C GLY A 34 -3.33 -1.68 -7.59
N GLU A 35 -4.17 -2.72 -7.66
CA GLU A 35 -4.79 -3.20 -8.88
C GLU A 35 -6.13 -2.48 -9.10
N GLY A 36 -6.40 -2.07 -10.33
CA GLY A 36 -7.62 -1.30 -10.67
C GLY A 36 -7.52 0.21 -10.44
N TYR A 37 -8.17 1.01 -11.29
CA TYR A 37 -8.10 2.46 -11.22
C TYR A 37 -8.60 3.01 -9.87
N GLY A 38 -7.93 4.05 -9.34
CA GLY A 38 -8.31 4.64 -8.04
C GLY A 38 -7.80 3.86 -6.82
N THR A 39 -6.88 2.90 -7.02
CA THR A 39 -6.25 2.15 -5.93
C THR A 39 -4.73 2.38 -5.87
N TRP A 40 -4.17 2.23 -4.68
CA TRP A 40 -2.74 2.25 -4.43
C TRP A 40 -2.37 1.06 -3.55
N GLY A 41 -1.22 0.43 -3.81
CA GLY A 41 -0.78 -0.72 -3.03
C GLY A 41 0.72 -0.90 -3.01
N TYR A 42 1.22 -1.51 -1.94
CA TYR A 42 2.59 -1.96 -1.79
C TYR A 42 2.58 -3.46 -1.57
N ARG A 43 3.10 -4.20 -2.54
CA ARG A 43 3.00 -5.65 -2.65
C ARG A 43 4.18 -6.35 -1.98
N CYS A 44 3.90 -7.37 -1.18
CA CYS A 44 4.91 -8.05 -0.38
C CYS A 44 5.86 -8.94 -1.19
N SER A 45 5.33 -9.56 -2.26
CA SER A 45 6.01 -10.62 -3.03
C SER A 45 7.22 -10.11 -3.80
N ASP A 46 7.12 -8.90 -4.35
CA ASP A 46 8.12 -8.29 -5.22
C ASP A 46 8.53 -6.88 -4.78
N GLY A 47 7.90 -6.36 -3.73
CA GLY A 47 8.15 -5.00 -3.24
C GLY A 47 7.61 -3.91 -4.18
N SER A 48 6.78 -4.24 -5.17
CA SER A 48 6.24 -3.26 -6.11
C SER A 48 5.23 -2.33 -5.44
N MET A 49 5.28 -1.05 -5.80
CA MET A 49 4.27 -0.05 -5.45
C MET A 49 3.43 0.24 -6.69
N LEU A 50 2.13 0.05 -6.56
CA LEU A 50 1.18 0.09 -7.66
C LEU A 50 0.22 1.28 -7.47
N ALA A 51 -0.15 1.91 -8.58
CA ALA A 51 -1.25 2.87 -8.69
C ALA A 51 -2.09 2.52 -9.92
N GLY A 52 -3.23 1.87 -9.69
CA GLY A 52 -4.10 1.32 -10.73
C GLY A 52 -3.37 0.52 -11.81
N ASN A 53 -2.74 -0.58 -11.40
CA ASN A 53 -1.93 -1.50 -12.21
C ASN A 53 -0.58 -0.97 -12.70
N ASN A 54 -0.29 0.33 -12.54
CA ASN A 54 1.01 0.89 -12.93
C ASN A 54 2.00 0.76 -11.78
N ILE A 55 3.19 0.22 -12.06
CA ILE A 55 4.31 0.26 -11.09
C ILE A 55 4.83 1.69 -11.04
N VAL A 56 4.64 2.34 -9.89
CA VAL A 56 5.03 3.73 -9.63
C VAL A 56 6.24 3.83 -8.70
N GLY A 57 6.68 2.70 -8.15
CA GLY A 57 7.89 2.61 -7.35
C GLY A 57 8.16 1.17 -6.91
N SER A 58 9.25 1.00 -6.18
CA SER A 58 9.61 -0.27 -5.54
C SER A 58 10.25 -0.02 -4.19
N GLY A 59 10.07 -0.98 -3.30
CA GLY A 59 10.74 -1.06 -2.01
C GLY A 59 11.26 -2.47 -1.77
N PRO A 60 11.80 -2.76 -0.56
CA PRO A 60 12.13 -4.12 -0.17
C PRO A 60 10.90 -5.02 -0.19
N THR A 61 11.08 -6.33 -0.35
CA THR A 61 10.01 -7.28 -0.03
C THR A 61 9.74 -7.29 1.48
N TYR A 62 8.55 -7.71 1.88
CA TYR A 62 8.18 -7.81 3.29
C TYR A 62 7.36 -9.07 3.55
N GLY A 63 7.29 -9.46 4.83
CA GLY A 63 6.63 -10.70 5.25
C GLY A 63 6.39 -10.70 6.76
N ALA A 64 6.37 -11.88 7.36
CA ALA A 64 6.05 -12.03 8.77
C ALA A 64 6.96 -11.20 9.68
N GLY A 65 6.37 -10.58 10.71
CA GLY A 65 7.07 -9.73 11.67
C GLY A 65 7.46 -8.33 11.19
N LYS A 66 7.22 -8.00 9.91
CA LYS A 66 7.46 -6.67 9.36
C LYS A 66 6.29 -5.73 9.58
N ARG A 67 6.60 -4.45 9.79
CA ARG A 67 5.59 -3.38 9.94
C ARG A 67 5.57 -2.53 8.69
N VAL A 68 4.47 -2.59 7.93
CA VAL A 68 4.25 -1.74 6.76
C VAL A 68 3.36 -0.58 7.16
N GLY A 69 3.75 0.64 6.82
CA GLY A 69 2.95 1.84 7.06
C GLY A 69 2.78 2.66 5.79
N MET A 70 1.70 3.44 5.72
CA MET A 70 1.48 4.42 4.67
C MET A 70 1.16 5.77 5.31
N GLU A 71 1.90 6.80 4.90
CA GLU A 71 1.66 8.19 5.31
C GLU A 71 1.01 8.93 4.14
N ILE A 72 -0.09 9.64 4.39
CA ILE A 72 -0.72 10.55 3.42
C ILE A 72 -0.79 11.95 4.01
N ASN A 73 -0.43 12.97 3.24
CA ASN A 73 -0.50 14.36 3.68
C ASN A 73 -1.68 15.12 3.06
N LEU A 74 -1.92 16.34 3.55
CA LEU A 74 -3.01 17.20 3.08
C LEU A 74 -2.86 17.64 1.62
N LYS A 75 -1.64 17.55 1.05
CA LYS A 75 -1.37 17.80 -0.36
C LYS A 75 -1.63 16.59 -1.25
N ARG A 76 -2.26 15.53 -0.72
CA ARG A 76 -2.62 14.33 -1.48
C ARG A 76 -1.42 13.60 -2.08
N THR A 77 -0.29 13.68 -1.37
CA THR A 77 0.89 12.84 -1.65
C THR A 77 1.04 11.81 -0.55
N ALA A 78 1.59 10.64 -0.89
CA ALA A 78 1.77 9.55 0.05
C ALA A 78 3.13 8.87 -0.05
N TRP A 79 3.53 8.21 1.04
CA TRP A 79 4.76 7.41 1.13
C TRP A 79 4.48 6.11 1.86
N TYR A 80 5.14 5.04 1.42
CA TYR A 80 5.21 3.81 2.19
C TYR A 80 6.39 3.83 3.16
N SER A 81 6.29 3.00 4.20
CA SER A 81 7.36 2.75 5.15
C SER A 81 7.43 1.27 5.51
N LEU A 82 8.64 0.77 5.76
CA LEU A 82 8.91 -0.56 6.27
C LEU A 82 9.74 -0.46 7.54
N ASP A 83 9.22 -1.01 8.64
CA ASP A 83 9.79 -0.91 9.99
C ASP A 83 10.08 0.53 10.43
N GLY A 84 9.25 1.48 9.95
CA GLY A 84 9.35 2.91 10.26
C GLY A 84 10.25 3.72 9.33
N ASN A 85 10.97 3.06 8.42
CA ASN A 85 11.81 3.75 7.42
C ASN A 85 11.02 3.95 6.13
N ARG A 86 11.06 5.16 5.54
CA ARG A 86 10.43 5.42 4.24
C ARG A 86 11.05 4.53 3.16
N VAL A 87 10.22 4.00 2.28
CA VAL A 87 10.64 3.15 1.16
C VAL A 87 9.97 3.61 -0.13
N GLY A 88 10.68 3.37 -1.24
CA GLY A 88 10.22 3.70 -2.59
C GLY A 88 9.96 5.18 -2.84
N ASN A 89 9.11 5.44 -3.81
CA ASN A 89 8.86 6.78 -4.33
C ASN A 89 7.73 7.48 -3.57
N MET A 90 7.70 8.81 -3.69
CA MET A 90 6.50 9.57 -3.38
C MET A 90 5.41 9.24 -4.39
N LEU A 91 4.24 8.90 -3.88
CA LEU A 91 3.03 8.81 -4.68
C LEU A 91 2.43 10.21 -4.79
N GLU A 92 2.15 10.62 -6.01
CA GLU A 92 1.47 11.87 -6.35
C GLU A 92 0.00 11.59 -6.68
N ASP A 93 -0.82 12.63 -6.62
CA ASP A 93 -2.24 12.59 -7.00
C ASP A 93 -3.06 11.46 -6.34
N VAL A 94 -2.81 11.24 -5.05
CA VAL A 94 -3.58 10.30 -4.22
C VAL A 94 -4.91 10.93 -3.82
N LEU A 95 -5.87 10.92 -4.76
CA LEU A 95 -7.12 11.66 -4.71
C LEU A 95 -8.34 10.78 -4.41
N GLY A 96 -9.47 11.42 -4.07
CA GLY A 96 -10.75 10.75 -3.79
C GLY A 96 -11.06 10.55 -2.30
N GLN A 97 -12.13 9.81 -2.02
CA GLN A 97 -12.48 9.35 -0.69
C GLN A 97 -11.81 8.00 -0.44
N LEU A 98 -10.73 8.05 0.33
CA LEU A 98 -9.78 6.94 0.44
C LEU A 98 -10.00 6.13 1.71
N TYR A 99 -9.97 4.82 1.56
CA TYR A 99 -10.08 3.86 2.65
C TYR A 99 -8.79 3.05 2.79
N PRO A 100 -8.23 2.98 4.00
CA PRO A 100 -7.27 1.96 4.39
C PRO A 100 -7.68 0.56 3.90
N ALA A 101 -6.76 -0.15 3.25
CA ALA A 101 -7.05 -1.48 2.75
C ALA A 101 -5.85 -2.44 2.80
N VAL A 102 -6.22 -3.71 2.86
CA VAL A 102 -5.32 -4.87 2.95
C VAL A 102 -5.96 -5.97 2.14
N SER A 103 -5.21 -6.55 1.21
CA SER A 103 -5.67 -7.65 0.35
C SER A 103 -4.68 -8.82 0.41
N ILE A 104 -5.18 -10.06 0.28
CA ILE A 104 -4.45 -11.33 0.47
C ILE A 104 -4.83 -12.32 -0.61
#